data_AF-A0A182FJ36-F1
#
_entry.id   AF-A0A182FJ36-F1
#
_cell.length_a   1.000
_cell.length_b   1.000
_cell.length_c   1.000
_cell.angle_alpha   90.00
_cell.angle_beta   90.00
_cell.angle_gamma   90.00
#
_symmetry.space_group_name_H-M   'P 1'
#
loop_
_entity.id
_entity.type
_entity.pdbx_description
1 polymer ?
#
loop_
_entity_poly.entity_id
_entity_poly.type
_entity_poly.pdbx_seq_one_letter_code
_entity_poly.pdbx_strand_id
1 'polypeptide(L)'
;MSLKWIGVPLVLVVLVVAAVWALGEVPPQDAADELQQLAGRDLADQHKALVLHVLTQRAASVPAENADTVAAILGESEHQLDACAAALAVHQQVWQYKVCTSAVQRQGMVALNALQATAGAV
;
A
#
# COMPACT_ATOMS: atom_id res chain seq x y z
N MET A 1 -2.48 -5.27 -50.59
CA MET A 1 -2.77 -5.01 -49.16
C MET A 1 -2.17 -6.14 -48.34
N SER A 2 -1.40 -5.76 -47.33
CA SER A 2 -0.61 -6.57 -46.41
C SER A 2 -1.40 -7.65 -45.67
N LEU A 3 -0.97 -8.92 -45.77
CA LEU A 3 -1.33 -10.00 -44.86
C LEU A 3 -0.06 -10.78 -44.45
N LYS A 4 0.87 -10.14 -43.72
CA LYS A 4 2.09 -10.79 -43.20
C LYS A 4 2.37 -10.51 -41.71
N TRP A 5 1.35 -10.18 -40.91
CA TRP A 5 1.54 -9.76 -39.51
C TRP A 5 0.64 -10.45 -38.47
N ILE A 6 -0.17 -11.45 -38.85
CA ILE A 6 -1.10 -12.12 -37.90
C ILE A 6 -0.53 -13.43 -37.32
N GLY A 7 0.52 -14.00 -37.93
CA GLY A 7 1.09 -15.30 -37.51
C GLY A 7 2.03 -15.25 -36.30
N VAL A 8 2.68 -14.10 -36.05
CA VAL A 8 3.68 -13.95 -34.97
C VAL A 8 3.08 -13.99 -33.56
N PRO A 9 1.96 -13.30 -33.23
CA PRO A 9 1.44 -13.31 -31.86
C PRO A 9 0.87 -14.68 -31.48
N LEU A 10 0.28 -15.42 -32.44
CA LEU A 10 -0.32 -16.72 -32.17
C LEU A 10 0.77 -17.77 -31.85
N VAL A 11 1.88 -17.76 -32.59
CA VAL A 11 3.01 -18.66 -32.34
C VAL A 11 3.68 -18.33 -31.00
N LEU A 12 3.77 -17.05 -30.64
CA LEU A 12 4.30 -16.61 -29.35
C LEU A 12 3.43 -17.11 -28.18
N VAL A 13 2.11 -16.98 -28.29
CA VAL A 13 1.17 -17.44 -27.26
C VAL A 13 1.23 -18.96 -27.11
N VAL A 14 1.29 -19.70 -28.22
CA VAL A 14 1.43 -21.17 -28.19
C VAL A 14 2.76 -21.61 -27.56
N LEU A 15 3.87 -20.90 -27.85
CA LEU A 15 5.17 -21.17 -27.22
C LEU A 15 5.17 -20.87 -25.72
N VAL A 16 4.53 -19.77 -25.28
CA VAL A 16 4.40 -19.44 -23.85
C VAL A 16 3.55 -20.47 -23.13
N VAL A 17 2.43 -20.89 -23.72
CA VAL A 17 1.59 -21.94 -23.15
C VAL A 17 2.35 -23.27 -23.10
N ALA A 18 3.05 -23.67 -24.18
CA ALA A 18 3.85 -24.90 -24.21
C ALA A 18 5.02 -24.88 -23.21
N ALA A 19 5.66 -23.72 -22.99
CA ALA A 19 6.70 -23.55 -21.99
C ALA A 19 6.14 -23.70 -20.56
N VAL A 20 4.94 -23.18 -20.31
CA VAL A 20 4.23 -23.36 -19.03
C VAL A 20 3.86 -24.82 -18.78
N TRP A 21 3.54 -25.60 -19.82
CA TRP A 21 3.29 -27.04 -19.68
C TRP A 21 4.56 -27.90 -19.58
N ALA A 22 5.69 -27.43 -20.12
CA ALA A 22 6.97 -28.14 -20.08
C ALA A 22 7.71 -27.96 -18.74
N LEU A 23 7.54 -26.81 -18.08
CA LEU A 23 7.96 -26.60 -16.69
C LEU A 23 6.86 -27.09 -15.75
N GLY A 24 6.69 -28.41 -15.65
CA GLY A 24 5.85 -29.07 -14.65
C GLY A 24 6.37 -28.93 -13.20
N GLU A 25 7.08 -27.85 -12.90
CA GLU A 25 7.44 -27.46 -11.53
C GLU A 25 6.51 -26.32 -11.14
N VAL A 26 5.34 -26.71 -10.61
CA VAL A 26 4.58 -25.83 -9.73
C VAL A 26 5.54 -25.50 -8.59
N PRO A 27 6.01 -24.23 -8.43
CA PRO A 27 6.80 -23.89 -7.26
C PRO A 27 6.04 -24.35 -6.02
N PRO A 28 6.69 -24.97 -5.03
CA PRO A 28 6.00 -25.47 -3.85
C PRO A 28 5.14 -24.33 -3.32
N GLN A 29 3.86 -24.62 -3.08
CA GLN A 29 2.86 -23.62 -2.73
C GLN A 29 3.36 -22.72 -1.58
N ASP A 30 4.12 -23.29 -0.65
CA ASP A 30 4.82 -22.60 0.43
C ASP A 30 5.80 -21.51 -0.05
N ALA A 31 6.58 -21.74 -1.11
CA ALA A 31 7.50 -20.75 -1.65
C ALA A 31 6.77 -19.63 -2.40
N ALA A 32 5.66 -19.95 -3.07
CA ALA A 32 4.80 -18.95 -3.69
C ALA A 32 4.10 -18.08 -2.61
N ASP A 33 3.61 -18.71 -1.54
CA ASP A 33 3.00 -18.03 -0.39
C ASP A 33 4.02 -17.17 0.37
N GLU A 34 5.26 -17.64 0.57
CA GLU A 34 6.33 -16.84 1.17
C GLU A 34 6.72 -15.64 0.32
N LEU A 35 6.87 -15.80 -1.00
CA LEU A 35 7.17 -14.69 -1.92
C LEU A 35 6.04 -13.66 -1.96
N GLN A 36 4.79 -14.12 -1.94
CA GLN A 36 3.62 -13.25 -1.94
C GLN A 36 3.46 -12.52 -0.59
N GLN A 37 3.78 -13.18 0.52
CA GLN A 37 3.82 -12.56 1.84
C GLN A 37 4.98 -11.56 1.97
N LEU A 38 6.15 -11.84 1.41
CA LEU A 38 7.28 -10.90 1.35
C LEU A 38 6.92 -9.66 0.52
N ALA A 39 6.34 -9.86 -0.66
CA ALA A 39 5.85 -8.77 -1.50
C ALA A 39 4.75 -7.95 -0.80
N GLY A 40 3.87 -8.61 -0.04
CA GLY A 40 2.83 -7.95 0.76
C GLY A 40 3.39 -7.12 1.91
N ARG A 41 4.45 -7.58 2.58
CA ARG A 41 5.15 -6.81 3.63
C ARG A 41 5.87 -5.60 3.06
N ASP A 42 6.62 -5.78 1.98
CA ASP A 42 7.32 -4.68 1.31
C ASP A 42 6.35 -3.59 0.81
N LEU A 43 5.21 -4.01 0.26
CA LEU A 43 4.12 -3.11 -0.08
C LEU A 43 3.58 -2.36 1.15
N ALA A 44 3.40 -3.06 2.28
CA ALA A 44 2.85 -2.46 3.48
C ALA A 44 3.80 -1.43 4.11
N ASP A 45 5.10 -1.74 4.16
CA ASP A 45 6.13 -0.86 4.71
C ASP A 45 6.29 0.41 3.87
N GLN A 46 6.37 0.26 2.54
CA GLN A 46 6.47 1.42 1.63
C GLN A 46 5.24 2.33 1.73
N HIS A 47 4.05 1.74 1.82
CA HIS A 47 2.82 2.52 1.87
C HIS A 47 2.60 3.17 3.25
N LYS A 48 2.98 2.49 4.34
CA LYS A 48 3.05 3.09 5.69
C LYS A 48 3.95 4.31 5.69
N ALA A 49 5.17 4.19 5.17
CA ALA A 49 6.13 5.27 5.09
C ALA A 49 5.58 6.46 4.29
N LEU A 50 4.92 6.22 3.16
CA LEU A 50 4.30 7.26 2.34
C LEU A 50 3.19 8.00 3.10
N VAL A 51 2.27 7.28 3.75
CA VAL A 51 1.16 7.90 4.51
C VAL A 51 1.72 8.74 5.66
N LEU A 52 2.63 8.20 6.45
CA LEU A 52 3.27 8.93 7.55
C LEU A 52 4.05 10.14 7.05
N HIS A 53 4.72 10.03 5.91
CA HIS A 53 5.41 11.17 5.29
C HIS A 53 4.44 12.30 4.97
N VAL A 54 3.31 11.99 4.31
CA VAL A 54 2.28 13.00 3.98
C VAL A 54 1.69 13.64 5.24
N LEU A 55 1.38 12.85 6.26
CA LEU A 55 0.86 13.37 7.53
C LEU A 55 1.88 14.25 8.25
N THR A 56 3.15 13.85 8.25
CA THR A 56 4.25 14.64 8.84
C THR A 56 4.45 15.96 8.10
N GLN A 57 4.40 15.95 6.76
CA GLN A 57 4.45 17.18 5.97
C GLN A 57 3.28 18.11 6.30
N ARG A 58 2.08 17.56 6.51
CA ARG A 58 0.93 18.37 6.92
C ARG A 58 1.08 18.91 8.34
N ALA A 59 1.59 18.09 9.25
CA ALA A 59 1.87 18.44 10.63
C ALA A 59 2.86 19.60 10.75
N ALA A 60 3.82 19.73 9.83
CA ALA A 60 4.76 20.86 9.81
C ALA A 60 4.08 22.23 9.60
N SER A 61 2.84 22.26 9.13
CA SER A 61 2.03 23.49 8.99
C SER A 61 1.14 23.77 10.21
N VAL A 62 1.14 22.89 11.22
CA VAL A 62 0.40 23.06 12.47
C VAL A 62 1.27 23.85 13.46
N PRO A 63 0.70 24.81 14.21
CA PRO A 63 1.48 25.59 15.18
C PRO A 63 2.14 24.74 16.26
N ALA A 64 3.29 25.19 16.74
CA ALA A 64 4.09 24.49 17.73
C ALA A 64 3.39 24.32 19.09
N GLU A 65 2.41 25.17 19.44
CA GLU A 65 1.60 24.98 20.66
C GLU A 65 0.80 23.67 20.68
N ASN A 66 0.59 23.05 19.50
CA ASN A 66 -0.12 21.80 19.35
C ASN A 66 0.82 20.59 19.19
N ALA A 67 2.11 20.73 19.50
CA ALA A 67 3.13 19.69 19.25
C ALA A 67 2.77 18.33 19.86
N ASP A 68 2.26 18.30 21.10
CA ASP A 68 1.86 17.06 21.76
C ASP A 68 0.66 16.40 21.06
N THR A 69 -0.32 17.19 20.65
CA THR A 69 -1.50 16.69 19.91
C THR A 69 -1.11 16.18 18.53
N VAL A 70 -0.19 16.87 17.85
CA VAL A 70 0.37 16.42 16.57
C VAL A 70 1.10 15.08 16.74
N ALA A 71 1.93 14.94 17.78
CA ALA A 71 2.62 13.69 18.08
C ALA A 71 1.64 12.54 18.36
N ALA A 72 0.55 12.81 19.10
CA ALA A 72 -0.50 11.83 19.35
C ALA A 72 -1.21 11.39 18.05
N ILE A 73 -1.54 12.33 17.15
CA ILE A 73 -2.18 12.01 15.86
C ILE A 73 -1.26 11.15 14.99
N LEU A 74 0.03 11.50 14.91
CA LEU A 74 1.00 10.73 14.13
C LEU A 74 1.23 9.33 14.72
N GLY A 75 1.38 9.22 16.03
CA GLY A 75 1.55 7.94 16.72
C GLY A 75 0.32 7.02 16.58
N GLU A 76 -0.88 7.58 16.69
CA GLU A 76 -2.13 6.82 16.47
C GLU A 76 -2.27 6.40 15.00
N SER A 77 -1.93 7.28 14.06
CA SER A 77 -1.94 6.95 12.63
C SER A 77 -0.96 5.83 12.31
N GLU A 78 0.24 5.87 12.90
CA GLU A 78 1.23 4.80 12.78
C GLU A 78 0.69 3.48 13.33
N HIS A 79 0.12 3.48 14.53
CA HIS A 79 -0.44 2.30 15.16
C HIS A 79 -1.55 1.65 14.32
N GLN A 80 -2.45 2.45 13.75
CA GLN A 80 -3.50 1.94 12.88
C GLN A 80 -2.95 1.39 11.56
N LEU A 81 -1.91 1.99 10.98
CA LEU A 81 -1.26 1.47 9.78
C LEU A 81 -0.60 0.10 10.04
N ASP A 82 0.00 -0.09 11.21
CA ASP A 82 0.55 -1.38 11.64
C ASP A 82 -0.55 -2.44 11.81
N ALA A 83 -1.69 -2.05 12.37
CA ALA A 83 -2.86 -2.93 12.45
C ALA A 83 -3.40 -3.30 11.06
N CYS A 84 -3.45 -2.35 10.12
CA CYS A 84 -3.82 -2.62 8.73
C CYS A 84 -2.84 -3.61 8.06
N ALA A 85 -1.53 -3.46 8.30
CA ALA A 85 -0.49 -4.33 7.77
C ALA A 85 -0.57 -5.75 8.36
N ALA A 86 -0.85 -5.87 9.66
CA ALA A 86 -1.09 -7.16 10.31
C ALA A 86 -2.28 -7.90 9.69
N ALA A 87 -3.38 -7.20 9.40
CA ALA A 87 -4.53 -7.77 8.72
C ALA A 87 -4.20 -8.22 7.28
N LEU A 88 -3.35 -7.48 6.56
CA LEU A 88 -2.86 -7.89 5.24
C LEU A 88 -2.04 -9.18 5.31
N ALA A 89 -1.14 -9.30 6.31
CA ALA A 89 -0.31 -10.48 6.47
C ALA A 89 -1.15 -11.76 6.71
N VAL A 90 -2.26 -11.64 7.44
CA VAL A 90 -3.14 -12.77 7.76
C VAL A 90 -4.09 -13.14 6.62
N HIS A 91 -4.66 -12.14 5.94
CA HIS A 91 -5.74 -12.38 4.97
C HIS A 91 -5.33 -12.22 3.50
N GLN A 92 -4.14 -11.67 3.21
CA GLN A 92 -3.64 -11.40 1.86
C GLN A 92 -4.58 -10.52 1.00
N GLN A 93 -5.52 -9.80 1.64
CA GLN A 93 -6.51 -8.97 0.96
C GLN A 93 -5.97 -7.55 0.76
N VAL A 94 -5.22 -7.36 -0.34
CA VAL A 94 -4.63 -6.06 -0.71
C VAL A 94 -5.67 -4.94 -0.81
N TRP A 95 -6.92 -5.24 -1.21
CA TRP A 95 -7.98 -4.23 -1.27
C TRP A 95 -8.38 -3.71 0.13
N GLN A 96 -8.51 -4.61 1.11
CA GLN A 96 -8.82 -4.23 2.49
C GLN A 96 -7.71 -3.37 3.08
N TYR A 97 -6.45 -3.73 2.80
CA TYR A 97 -5.29 -2.91 3.18
C TYR A 97 -5.41 -1.49 2.63
N LYS A 98 -5.66 -1.33 1.32
CA LYS A 98 -5.81 0.00 0.70
C LYS A 98 -6.94 0.83 1.30
N VAL A 99 -8.07 0.20 1.62
CA VAL A 99 -9.20 0.89 2.25
C VAL A 99 -8.84 1.32 3.66
N CYS A 100 -8.22 0.44 4.44
CA CYS A 100 -7.77 0.70 5.80
C CYS A 100 -6.77 1.87 5.84
N THR A 101 -5.70 1.81 5.05
CA THR A 101 -4.69 2.87 5.00
C THR A 101 -5.25 4.21 4.51
N SER A 102 -6.16 4.18 3.53
CA SER A 102 -6.84 5.40 3.04
C SER A 102 -7.70 6.05 4.13
N ALA A 103 -8.36 5.24 4.97
CA ALA A 103 -9.15 5.74 6.09
C ALA A 103 -8.25 6.40 7.14
N VAL A 104 -7.14 5.75 7.52
CA VAL A 104 -6.15 6.31 8.46
C VAL A 104 -5.58 7.63 7.94
N GLN A 105 -5.17 7.69 6.68
CA GLN A 105 -4.66 8.92 6.06
C GLN A 105 -5.70 10.05 6.10
N ARG A 106 -6.96 9.77 5.75
CA ARG A 106 -8.03 10.78 5.80
C ARG A 106 -8.29 11.25 7.24
N GLN A 107 -8.33 10.34 8.20
CA GLN A 107 -8.53 10.68 9.61
C GLN A 107 -7.40 11.58 10.12
N GLY A 108 -6.13 11.23 9.88
CA GLY A 108 -4.98 12.04 10.26
C GLY A 108 -5.00 13.43 9.61
N MET A 109 -5.30 13.51 8.31
CA MET A 109 -5.42 14.79 7.60
C MET A 109 -6.54 15.67 8.15
N VAL A 110 -7.70 15.10 8.46
CA VAL A 110 -8.83 15.84 9.04
C VAL A 110 -8.46 16.37 10.42
N ALA A 111 -7.82 15.56 11.27
CA ALA A 111 -7.39 15.98 12.60
C ALA A 111 -6.35 17.12 12.54
N LEU A 112 -5.33 16.99 11.69
CA LEU A 112 -4.32 18.04 11.50
C LEU A 112 -4.91 19.32 10.91
N ASN A 113 -5.86 19.20 9.98
CA ASN A 113 -6.56 20.36 9.42
C ASN A 113 -7.41 21.07 10.47
N ALA A 114 -8.07 20.33 11.36
CA ALA A 114 -8.83 20.92 12.46
C ALA A 114 -7.93 21.72 13.40
N LEU A 115 -6.75 21.18 13.77
CA LEU A 115 -5.77 21.90 14.60
C LEU A 115 -5.25 23.18 13.94
N GLN A 116 -4.99 23.14 12.63
CA GLN A 116 -4.58 24.33 11.89
C GLN A 116 -5.71 25.38 11.83
N ALA A 117 -6.95 24.94 11.64
CA ALA A 117 -8.12 25.82 11.57
C ALA A 117 -8.42 26.50 12.91
N THR A 118 -8.27 25.79 14.03
CA THR A 118 -8.45 26.37 15.38
C THR A 118 -7.40 27.40 15.72
N ALA A 119 -6.18 27.27 15.16
CA ALA A 119 -5.12 28.24 15.36
C ALA A 119 -5.30 29.53 14.55
N GLY A 120 -5.98 29.47 13.40
CA GLY A 120 -6.29 30.64 12.58
C GLY A 120 -7.56 31.39 13.01
N ALA A 121 -8.31 30.86 13.98
CA ALA A 121 -9.54 31.45 14.51
C ALA A 121 -9.31 32.36 15.75
N VAL A 122 -8.05 32.51 16.16
CA VAL A 122 -7.58 33.40 17.25
C VAL A 122 -6.88 34.61 16.63
#